data_AF-A0A3B8QRZ5-F1
#
_entry.id   AF-A0A3B8QRZ5-F1
#
_cell.length_a   1.000
_cell.length_b   1.000
_cell.length_c   1.000
_cell.angle_alpha   90.00
_cell.angle_beta   90.00
_cell.angle_gamma   90.00
#
_symmetry.space_group_name_H-M   'P 1'
#
loop_
_entity.id
_entity.type
_entity.pdbx_description
1 polymer ?
#
loop_
_entity_poly.entity_id
_entity_poly.type
_entity_poly.pdbx_seq_one_letter_code
_entity_poly.pdbx_strand_id
1 'polypeptide(L)'
;MADSRYPKRKNPPVAKKAVKKFKAKQHKVIRRRKKKKNLIVRFFKWLMRGVWAIVWRVSLMMMITVSLFVGYFWSTLPTASVLLDGRGRGSVTLKDREGETFAWRGNQFGGIITSETVSPALKNAVVATEDRRFFWHFGVSPRGIA
;
A
#
# COMPACT_ATOMS: atom_id res chain seq x y z
N MET A 1 27.82 108.29 -41.83
CA MET A 1 26.60 108.28 -42.66
C MET A 1 26.16 106.84 -42.80
N ALA A 2 24.93 106.56 -42.41
CA ALA A 2 24.34 105.22 -42.35
C ALA A 2 24.04 104.68 -43.75
N ASP A 3 24.21 103.37 -43.93
CA ASP A 3 23.55 102.66 -45.02
C ASP A 3 22.98 101.33 -44.49
N SER A 4 21.84 101.01 -45.07
CA SER A 4 20.84 100.02 -44.72
C SER A 4 21.30 98.60 -45.05
N ARG A 5 20.73 97.57 -44.39
CA ARG A 5 19.86 96.56 -45.04
C ARG A 5 19.72 95.20 -44.31
N TYR A 6 18.47 94.95 -43.90
CA TYR A 6 17.76 93.67 -43.66
C TYR A 6 18.10 92.78 -42.46
N PRO A 7 17.04 92.20 -41.85
CA PRO A 7 17.00 90.74 -41.85
C PRO A 7 15.68 90.13 -42.36
N LYS A 8 15.87 89.22 -43.31
CA LYS A 8 15.27 87.89 -43.54
C LYS A 8 13.84 87.59 -43.06
N ARG A 9 13.04 87.19 -44.06
CA ARG A 9 11.66 86.67 -44.03
C ARG A 9 11.45 85.49 -43.06
N LYS A 10 10.29 85.48 -42.39
CA LYS A 10 9.73 84.38 -41.60
C LYS A 10 9.26 83.24 -42.51
N ASN A 11 9.66 82.00 -42.20
CA ASN A 11 9.05 80.78 -42.76
C ASN A 11 7.77 80.40 -42.00
N PRO A 12 6.74 79.83 -42.66
CA PRO A 12 5.49 79.45 -42.02
C PRO A 12 5.65 78.16 -41.17
N PRO A 13 4.78 77.94 -40.16
CA PRO A 13 4.94 76.84 -39.22
C PRO A 13 4.48 75.51 -39.85
N VAL A 14 5.40 74.54 -39.89
CA VAL A 14 5.09 73.14 -40.24
C VAL A 14 4.29 72.52 -39.09
N ALA A 15 3.03 72.17 -39.38
CA ALA A 15 2.16 71.44 -38.48
C ALA A 15 2.75 70.07 -38.12
N LYS A 16 3.16 69.90 -36.85
CA LYS A 16 3.64 68.62 -36.33
C LYS A 16 2.44 67.68 -36.11
N LYS A 17 2.37 66.62 -36.92
CA LYS A 17 1.43 65.50 -36.74
C LYS A 17 1.59 64.91 -35.33
N ALA A 18 0.48 64.85 -34.58
CA ALA A 18 0.44 64.27 -33.25
C ALA A 18 0.64 62.75 -33.33
N VAL A 19 1.79 62.27 -32.83
CA VAL A 19 2.05 60.84 -32.65
C VAL A 19 1.20 60.34 -31.47
N LYS A 20 0.16 59.54 -31.75
CA LYS A 20 -0.59 58.81 -30.72
C LYS A 20 0.36 57.83 -30.03
N LYS A 21 0.75 58.14 -28.79
CA LYS A 21 1.51 57.24 -27.91
C LYS A 21 0.64 56.01 -27.58
N PHE A 22 0.96 54.85 -28.16
CA PHE A 22 0.49 53.57 -27.65
C PHE A 22 1.05 53.38 -26.24
N LYS A 23 0.20 53.39 -25.22
CA LYS A 23 0.59 53.03 -23.85
C LYS A 23 0.89 51.52 -23.83
N ALA A 24 2.16 51.16 -23.71
CA ALA A 24 2.56 49.79 -23.45
C ALA A 24 1.88 49.29 -22.16
N LYS A 25 1.06 48.23 -22.25
CA LYS A 25 0.52 47.54 -21.07
C LYS A 25 1.69 46.94 -20.30
N GLN A 26 2.05 47.59 -19.20
CA GLN A 26 3.06 47.07 -18.27
C GLN A 26 2.60 45.72 -17.75
N HIS A 27 3.32 44.64 -18.09
CA HIS A 27 3.17 43.35 -17.45
C HIS A 27 3.53 43.51 -15.97
N LYS A 28 2.53 43.44 -15.10
CA LYS A 28 2.71 43.47 -13.65
C LYS A 28 3.46 42.19 -13.29
N VAL A 29 4.78 42.28 -13.11
CA VAL A 29 5.60 41.17 -12.62
C VAL A 29 5.00 40.76 -11.28
N ILE A 30 4.36 39.60 -11.22
CA ILE A 30 3.85 39.04 -9.97
C ILE A 30 5.09 38.78 -9.11
N ARG A 31 5.41 39.71 -8.22
CA ARG A 31 6.47 39.54 -7.23
C ARG A 31 6.07 38.35 -6.37
N ARG A 32 6.66 37.17 -6.66
CA ARG A 32 6.53 35.99 -5.81
C ARG A 32 6.94 36.40 -4.41
N ARG A 33 5.98 36.52 -3.48
CA ARG A 33 6.25 36.77 -2.07
C ARG A 33 7.32 35.77 -1.64
N LYS A 34 8.50 36.26 -1.23
CA LYS A 34 9.53 35.42 -0.64
C LYS A 34 8.87 34.73 0.56
N LYS A 35 8.58 33.43 0.44
CA LYS A 35 8.04 32.63 1.54
C LYS A 35 9.01 32.81 2.70
N LYS A 36 8.56 33.45 3.79
CA LYS A 36 9.34 33.50 5.02
C LYS A 36 9.66 32.05 5.35
N LYS A 37 10.97 31.73 5.40
CA LYS A 37 11.43 30.37 5.62
C LYS A 37 11.13 30.04 7.08
N ASN A 38 10.00 29.37 7.32
CA ASN A 38 9.62 28.95 8.67
C ASN A 38 10.62 27.87 9.11
N LEU A 39 11.68 28.29 9.84
CA LEU A 39 12.75 27.41 10.33
C LEU A 39 12.18 26.23 11.13
N ILE A 40 11.15 26.49 11.93
CA ILE A 40 10.41 25.47 12.70
C ILE A 40 9.80 24.42 11.77
N VAL A 41 9.10 24.83 10.71
CA VAL A 41 8.51 23.88 9.74
C VAL A 41 9.60 23.10 9.01
N ARG A 42 10.76 23.71 8.74
CA ARG A 42 11.90 23.02 8.12
C ARG A 42 12.51 21.97 9.06
N PHE A 43 12.59 22.26 10.35
CA PHE A 43 13.06 21.34 11.38
C PHE A 43 12.12 20.14 11.52
N PHE A 44 10.82 20.37 11.72
CA PHE A 44 9.83 19.30 11.81
C PHE A 44 9.77 18.45 10.53
N LYS A 45 9.86 19.06 9.35
CA LYS A 45 9.90 18.32 8.09
C LYS A 45 11.17 17.47 7.96
N TRP A 46 12.32 17.93 8.46
CA TRP A 46 13.55 17.14 8.48
C TRP A 46 13.43 15.97 9.45
N LEU A 47 12.92 16.19 10.65
CA LEU A 47 12.67 15.15 11.65
C LEU A 47 11.71 14.08 11.11
N MET A 48 10.56 14.49 10.56
CA MET A 48 9.59 13.58 9.95
C MET A 48 10.19 12.76 8.80
N ARG A 49 11.04 13.38 7.97
CA ARG A 49 11.76 12.65 6.90
C ARG A 49 12.76 11.65 7.46
N GLY A 50 13.44 11.99 8.57
CA GLY A 50 14.34 11.07 9.27
C GLY A 50 13.59 9.85 9.81
N VAL A 51 12.53 10.09 10.58
CA VAL A 51 11.66 9.02 11.12
C VAL A 51 11.11 8.17 9.98
N TRP A 52 10.57 8.79 8.92
CA TRP A 52 10.04 8.06 7.77
C TRP A 52 11.10 7.19 7.10
N ALA A 53 12.31 7.70 6.91
CA ALA A 53 13.39 6.95 6.30
C ALA A 53 13.88 5.78 7.19
N ILE A 54 13.82 5.92 8.51
CA ILE A 54 14.13 4.84 9.45
C ILE A 54 13.03 3.78 9.39
N VAL A 55 11.76 4.18 9.52
CA VAL A 55 10.61 3.26 9.46
C VAL A 55 10.63 2.47 8.15
N TRP A 56 10.89 3.12 7.01
CA TRP A 56 10.97 2.43 5.73
C TRP A 56 12.10 1.40 5.68
N ARG A 57 13.29 1.75 6.18
CA ARG A 57 14.44 0.82 6.22
C ARG A 57 14.18 -0.36 7.15
N VAL A 58 13.65 -0.11 8.34
CA VAL A 58 13.33 -1.16 9.32
C VAL A 58 12.25 -2.09 8.76
N SER A 59 11.20 -1.53 8.17
CA SER A 59 10.14 -2.30 7.52
C SER A 59 10.68 -3.18 6.39
N LEU A 60 11.53 -2.62 5.52
CA LEU A 60 12.17 -3.36 4.44
C LEU A 60 13.05 -4.51 4.97
N MET A 61 13.87 -4.26 6.00
CA MET A 61 14.70 -5.30 6.62
C MET A 61 13.85 -6.41 7.23
N MET A 62 12.78 -6.05 7.97
CA MET A 62 11.85 -7.02 8.52
C MET A 62 11.19 -7.87 7.43
N MET A 63 10.74 -7.23 6.35
CA MET A 63 10.12 -7.95 5.22
C MET A 63 11.11 -8.94 4.59
N ILE A 64 12.35 -8.54 4.36
CA ILE A 64 13.41 -9.42 3.83
C ILE A 64 13.68 -10.58 4.79
N THR A 65 13.84 -10.32 6.08
CA THR A 65 14.07 -11.37 7.09
C THR A 65 12.94 -12.38 7.12
N VAL A 66 11.68 -11.92 7.14
CA VAL A 66 10.51 -12.81 7.12
C VAL A 66 10.44 -13.58 5.81
N SER A 67 10.67 -12.95 4.66
CA SER A 67 10.68 -13.63 3.37
C SER A 67 11.76 -14.70 3.26
N LEU A 68 12.98 -14.43 3.76
CA LEU A 68 14.07 -15.41 3.80
C LEU A 68 13.72 -16.58 4.73
N PHE A 69 13.18 -16.28 5.91
CA PHE A 69 12.76 -17.31 6.85
C PHE A 69 11.69 -18.21 6.23
N VAL A 70 10.60 -17.62 5.71
CA VAL A 70 9.52 -18.37 5.05
C VAL A 70 10.06 -19.16 3.86
N GLY A 71 10.90 -18.56 3.02
CA GLY A 71 11.51 -19.22 1.87
C GLY A 71 12.39 -20.41 2.25
N TYR A 72 13.16 -20.30 3.34
CA TYR A 72 13.98 -21.38 3.88
C TYR A 72 13.13 -22.54 4.41
N PHE A 73 12.09 -22.26 5.19
CA PHE A 73 11.19 -23.32 5.65
C PHE A 73 10.44 -23.94 4.47
N TRP A 74 9.98 -23.13 3.52
CA TRP A 74 9.32 -23.63 2.32
C TRP A 74 10.22 -24.56 1.49
N SER A 75 11.51 -24.26 1.33
CA SER A 75 12.43 -25.12 0.59
C SER A 75 12.86 -26.38 1.34
N THR A 76 12.74 -26.39 2.67
CA THR A 76 13.12 -27.53 3.53
C THR A 76 11.93 -28.41 3.90
N LEU A 77 10.70 -27.99 3.61
CA LEU A 77 9.50 -28.77 3.90
C LEU A 77 9.45 -30.03 3.02
N PRO A 78 9.34 -31.24 3.61
CA PRO A 78 9.00 -32.43 2.87
C PRO A 78 7.58 -32.29 2.28
N THR A 79 7.32 -32.98 1.16
CA THR A 79 6.00 -32.95 0.49
C THR A 79 4.88 -33.21 1.51
N ALA A 80 3.80 -32.43 1.46
CA ALA A 80 2.69 -32.49 2.44
C ALA A 80 2.08 -33.90 2.61
N SER A 81 2.30 -34.79 1.64
CA SER A 81 1.97 -36.21 1.72
C SER A 81 2.62 -36.94 2.90
N VAL A 82 3.83 -36.54 3.34
CA VAL A 82 4.55 -37.18 4.44
C VAL A 82 4.04 -36.73 5.82
N LEU A 83 3.49 -35.51 5.93
CA LEU A 83 2.85 -35.03 7.16
C LEU A 83 1.46 -35.65 7.39
N LEU A 84 0.86 -36.20 6.33
CA LEU A 84 -0.39 -36.96 6.33
C LEU A 84 -0.14 -38.49 6.40
N ASP A 85 1.14 -38.90 6.44
CA ASP A 85 1.54 -40.29 6.35
C ASP A 85 1.26 -41.02 7.67
N GLY A 86 0.10 -41.69 7.71
CA GLY A 86 -0.26 -42.78 8.60
C GLY A 86 -0.51 -42.45 10.08
N ARG A 87 0.24 -41.52 10.68
CA ARG A 87 0.23 -41.34 12.15
C ARG A 87 -1.05 -40.67 12.68
N GLY A 88 -1.71 -39.87 11.83
CA GLY A 88 -3.01 -39.28 12.14
C GLY A 88 -4.19 -40.20 11.89
N ARG A 89 -4.00 -41.38 11.26
CA ARG A 89 -5.12 -42.22 10.85
C ARG A 89 -5.83 -42.88 12.00
N GLY A 90 -5.21 -42.96 13.19
CA GLY A 90 -5.83 -43.45 14.42
C GLY A 90 -6.55 -44.79 14.28
N SER A 91 -6.29 -45.54 13.19
CA SER A 91 -6.99 -46.74 12.76
C SER A 91 -5.97 -47.72 12.19
N VAL A 92 -6.06 -48.97 12.63
CA VAL A 92 -5.22 -50.07 12.20
C VAL A 92 -6.09 -51.03 11.38
N THR A 93 -5.66 -51.35 10.17
CA THR A 93 -6.28 -52.37 9.32
C THR A 93 -5.74 -53.74 9.69
N LEU A 94 -6.62 -54.60 10.19
CA LEU A 94 -6.33 -56.00 10.46
C LEU A 94 -6.61 -56.83 9.20
N LYS A 95 -5.60 -57.56 8.75
CA LYS A 95 -5.67 -58.45 7.58
C LYS A 95 -5.54 -59.91 8.02
N ASP A 96 -6.25 -60.80 7.34
CA ASP A 96 -6.12 -62.25 7.51
C ASP A 96 -4.87 -62.79 6.76
N ARG A 97 -4.55 -64.07 6.93
CA ARG A 97 -3.44 -64.78 6.29
C ARG A 97 -3.48 -64.73 4.75
N GLU A 98 -4.68 -64.63 4.17
CA GLU A 98 -4.89 -64.47 2.73
C GLU A 98 -4.72 -63.00 2.28
N GLY A 99 -4.46 -62.07 3.20
CA GLY A 99 -4.27 -60.64 2.93
C GLY A 99 -5.57 -59.83 2.86
N GLU A 100 -6.72 -60.48 3.05
CA GLU A 100 -8.04 -59.83 3.07
C GLU A 100 -8.25 -59.04 4.36
N THR A 101 -8.95 -57.90 4.25
CA THR A 101 -9.22 -57.02 5.40
C THR A 101 -10.49 -57.48 6.12
N PHE A 102 -10.39 -57.90 7.38
CA PHE A 102 -11.55 -58.38 8.14
C PHE A 102 -11.99 -57.43 9.26
N ALA A 103 -11.12 -56.52 9.71
CA ALA A 103 -11.46 -55.55 10.73
C ALA A 103 -10.60 -54.29 10.66
N TRP A 104 -11.17 -53.18 11.11
CA TRP A 104 -10.43 -51.94 11.41
C TRP A 104 -10.55 -51.64 12.90
N ARG A 105 -9.43 -51.30 13.56
CA ARG A 105 -9.41 -50.89 14.96
C ARG A 105 -8.97 -49.44 15.08
N GLY A 106 -9.90 -48.55 15.42
CA GLY A 106 -9.64 -47.13 15.66
C GLY A 106 -10.62 -46.19 14.93
N ASN A 107 -10.30 -44.89 14.84
CA ASN A 107 -11.19 -43.91 14.21
C ASN A 107 -11.22 -44.10 12.70
N GLN A 108 -12.37 -44.46 12.14
CA GLN A 108 -12.57 -44.64 10.71
C GLN A 108 -12.48 -43.27 10.02
N PHE A 109 -11.27 -42.93 9.57
CA PHE A 109 -11.01 -41.68 8.87
C PHE A 109 -11.72 -41.73 7.51
N GLY A 110 -12.98 -41.28 7.46
CA GLY A 110 -13.87 -41.32 6.29
C GLY A 110 -13.49 -40.38 5.14
N GLY A 111 -12.23 -39.98 5.05
CA GLY A 111 -11.73 -39.00 4.09
C GLY A 111 -11.68 -37.58 4.65
N ILE A 112 -10.96 -36.71 3.94
CA ILE A 112 -10.89 -35.29 4.24
C ILE A 112 -12.21 -34.67 3.81
N ILE A 113 -13.15 -34.53 4.74
CA ILE A 113 -14.41 -33.84 4.47
C ILE A 113 -14.08 -32.34 4.49
N THR A 114 -13.86 -31.74 3.30
CA THR A 114 -13.65 -30.29 3.19
C THR A 114 -14.99 -29.57 3.30
N SER A 115 -14.99 -28.32 3.76
CA SER A 115 -16.22 -27.50 3.86
C SER A 115 -16.97 -27.30 2.53
N GLU A 116 -16.34 -27.66 1.41
CA GLU A 116 -16.87 -27.61 0.05
C GLU A 116 -17.68 -28.87 -0.29
N THR A 117 -17.40 -30.00 0.37
CA THR A 117 -18.08 -31.28 0.17
C THR A 117 -19.29 -31.47 1.09
N VAL A 118 -19.47 -30.56 2.05
CA VAL A 118 -20.56 -30.61 3.05
C VAL A 118 -21.75 -29.78 2.58
N SER A 119 -22.97 -30.27 2.83
CA SER A 119 -24.17 -29.51 2.51
C SER A 119 -24.21 -28.17 3.28
N PRO A 120 -24.71 -27.08 2.67
CA PRO A 120 -24.81 -25.79 3.35
C PRO A 120 -25.60 -25.85 4.66
N ALA A 121 -26.62 -26.72 4.70
CA ALA A 121 -27.43 -26.95 5.89
C ALA A 121 -26.61 -27.58 7.04
N LEU A 122 -25.76 -28.57 6.74
CA LEU A 122 -24.92 -29.21 7.76
C LEU A 122 -23.83 -28.26 8.27
N LYS A 123 -23.23 -27.47 7.38
CA LYS A 123 -22.28 -26.41 7.76
C LYS A 123 -22.92 -25.40 8.71
N ASN A 124 -24.12 -24.92 8.40
CA ASN A 124 -24.83 -23.95 9.24
C ASN A 124 -25.29 -24.56 10.57
N ALA A 125 -25.68 -25.83 10.58
CA ALA A 125 -26.06 -26.54 11.80
C ALA A 125 -24.90 -26.63 12.79
N VAL A 126 -23.71 -27.04 12.33
CA VAL A 126 -22.51 -27.14 13.17
C VAL A 126 -22.08 -25.77 13.69
N VAL A 127 -22.09 -24.73 12.84
CA VAL A 127 -21.77 -23.35 13.27
C VAL A 127 -22.79 -22.84 14.29
N ALA A 128 -24.06 -23.21 14.18
CA ALA A 128 -25.08 -22.78 15.12
C ALA A 128 -24.95 -23.44 16.50
N THR A 129 -24.50 -24.71 16.56
CA THR A 129 -24.35 -25.44 17.83
C THR A 129 -23.02 -25.15 18.54
N GLU A 130 -21.94 -24.94 17.80
CA GLU A 130 -20.59 -24.82 18.36
C GLU A 130 -20.16 -23.36 18.57
N ASP A 131 -20.23 -22.52 17.52
CA ASP A 131 -19.88 -21.11 17.64
C ASP A 131 -20.57 -20.25 16.57
N ARG A 132 -21.63 -19.55 16.98
CA ARG A 132 -22.38 -18.62 16.11
C ARG A 132 -21.51 -17.47 15.57
N ARG A 133 -20.39 -17.13 16.23
CA ARG A 133 -19.48 -16.04 15.84
C ARG A 133 -18.33 -16.49 14.94
N PHE A 134 -18.28 -17.77 14.57
CA PHE A 134 -17.21 -18.35 13.76
C PHE A 134 -16.87 -17.53 12.49
N PHE A 135 -17.88 -16.98 11.81
CA PHE A 135 -17.67 -16.17 10.59
C PHE A 135 -17.32 -14.70 10.84
N TRP A 136 -17.45 -14.21 12.08
CA TRP A 136 -17.33 -12.80 12.42
C TRP A 136 -16.07 -12.46 13.22
N HIS A 137 -15.35 -13.46 13.73
CA HIS A 137 -14.11 -13.24 14.47
C HIS A 137 -12.87 -13.51 13.60
N PHE A 138 -11.81 -12.72 13.79
CA PHE A 138 -10.53 -12.87 13.07
C PHE A 138 -9.64 -14.02 13.61
N GLY A 139 -10.22 -14.99 14.32
CA GLY A 139 -9.51 -16.15 14.87
C GLY A 139 -8.73 -15.87 16.16
N VAL A 140 -8.88 -14.66 16.75
CA VAL A 140 -8.29 -14.30 18.04
C VAL A 140 -9.38 -13.72 18.93
N SER A 141 -9.71 -14.42 20.01
CA SER A 141 -10.63 -13.96 21.05
C SER A 141 -9.82 -13.45 22.24
N PRO A 142 -9.76 -12.12 22.50
CA PRO A 142 -8.98 -11.56 23.61
C PRO A 142 -9.43 -12.02 25.00
N ARG A 143 -10.64 -12.61 25.11
CA ARG A 143 -11.22 -13.10 26.36
C ARG A 143 -10.74 -14.51 26.77
N GLY A 144 -9.92 -15.19 25.95
CA GLY A 144 -9.45 -16.56 26.20
C GLY A 144 -7.98 -16.71 26.59
N ILE A 145 -7.27 -15.61 26.89
CA ILE A 145 -5.85 -15.61 27.29
C ILE A 145 -5.70 -14.96 28.68
N ALA A 146 -6.51 -15.39 29.64
CA ALA A 146 -6.33 -15.07 31.06
C ALA A 146 -5.87 -16.31 31.81
#